data_AF-A0A4Q2X7R1-F1
#
_entry.id   AF-A0A4Q2X7R1-F1
#
_cell.length_a   1.000
_cell.length_b   1.000
_cell.length_c   1.000
_cell.angle_alpha   90.00
_cell.angle_beta   90.00
_cell.angle_gamma   90.00
#
_symmetry.space_group_name_H-M   'P 1'
#
loop_
_entity.id
_entity.type
_entity.pdbx_description
1 polymer ?
#
loop_
_entity_poly.entity_id
_entity_poly.type
_entity_poly.pdbx_seq_one_letter_code
_entity_poly.pdbx_strand_id
1 'polypeptide(L)'
;MTTAEEVMVVVGARSRWRRWLLDPVMAVLKQGMSAERVSWTIALGITVAVFPVIGATTMLCVAVAGVFRLNQALMQAFNWLLYPIHIALVLVFIRLGEWMFNAPPLKLSISEMLARFEAGPMKFVSDFGMAAVHAACAWLIIAPFSVMLIKLLVTPVVRKMSEKFGKRKTLVTA
;
A
#
# COMPACT_ATOMS: atom_id res chain seq x y z
N MET A 1 12.10 -28.57 -29.76
CA MET A 1 12.64 -28.34 -28.41
C MET A 1 11.90 -27.18 -27.73
N THR A 2 10.55 -27.17 -27.78
CA THR A 2 9.76 -25.96 -27.47
C THR A 2 8.53 -26.27 -26.61
N THR A 3 8.48 -27.44 -25.98
CA THR A 3 7.32 -27.88 -25.19
C THR A 3 7.62 -28.07 -23.69
N ALA A 4 8.90 -28.16 -23.31
CA ALA A 4 9.29 -28.31 -21.90
C ALA A 4 9.36 -26.97 -21.15
N GLU A 5 9.75 -25.86 -21.80
CA GLU A 5 9.83 -24.53 -21.16
C GLU A 5 8.45 -23.94 -20.85
N GLU A 6 7.45 -24.10 -21.72
CA GLU A 6 6.09 -23.63 -21.47
C GLU A 6 5.41 -24.37 -20.31
N VAL A 7 5.65 -25.69 -20.19
CA VAL A 7 5.11 -26.49 -19.09
C VAL A 7 5.81 -26.14 -17.76
N MET A 8 7.11 -25.80 -17.77
CA MET A 8 7.85 -25.38 -16.58
C MET A 8 7.46 -23.96 -16.10
N VAL A 9 7.00 -23.08 -16.99
CA VAL A 9 6.43 -21.76 -16.62
C VAL A 9 5.07 -21.92 -15.92
N VAL A 10 4.28 -22.92 -16.29
CA VAL A 10 2.94 -23.16 -15.72
C VAL A 10 3.00 -23.98 -14.42
N VAL A 11 3.99 -24.87 -14.26
CA VAL A 11 4.07 -25.82 -13.12
C VAL A 11 4.84 -25.30 -11.89
N GLY A 12 5.53 -24.15 -11.98
CA GLY A 12 6.34 -23.56 -10.89
C GLY A 12 5.61 -22.61 -9.92
N ALA A 13 4.31 -22.36 -10.09
CA ALA A 13 3.59 -21.33 -9.35
C ALA A 13 2.90 -21.87 -8.09
N ARG A 14 3.63 -22.00 -6.97
CA ARG A 14 3.03 -21.43 -5.74
C ARG A 14 2.86 -19.96 -6.06
N SER A 15 1.63 -19.53 -6.40
CA SER A 15 1.39 -18.25 -7.09
C SER A 15 2.26 -17.14 -6.51
N ARG A 16 3.03 -16.44 -7.35
CA ARG A 16 3.94 -15.36 -6.91
C ARG A 16 3.21 -14.38 -5.99
N TRP A 17 1.96 -14.07 -6.31
CA TRP A 17 0.99 -13.35 -5.46
C TRP A 17 0.87 -13.86 -4.02
N ARG A 18 0.75 -15.17 -3.80
CA ARG A 18 0.70 -15.76 -2.47
C ARG A 18 1.98 -15.50 -1.69
N ARG A 19 3.15 -15.62 -2.32
CA ARG A 19 4.43 -15.33 -1.65
C ARG A 19 4.57 -13.87 -1.24
N TRP A 20 4.11 -12.94 -2.08
CA TRP A 20 4.31 -11.50 -1.84
C TRP A 20 3.25 -10.90 -0.90
N LEU A 21 2.01 -11.39 -0.94
CA LEU A 21 0.91 -10.89 -0.09
C LEU A 21 0.67 -11.76 1.15
N LEU A 22 0.59 -13.08 0.99
CA LEU A 22 0.12 -13.96 2.06
C LEU A 22 1.24 -14.38 3.01
N ASP A 23 2.46 -14.58 2.54
CA ASP A 23 3.55 -15.02 3.41
C ASP A 23 3.95 -13.98 4.47
N PRO A 24 4.04 -12.66 4.19
CA PRO A 24 4.27 -11.64 5.23
C PRO A 24 3.17 -11.63 6.30
N VAL A 25 1.90 -11.71 5.87
CA VAL A 25 0.74 -11.77 6.77
C VAL A 25 0.79 -13.03 7.65
N MET A 26 1.09 -14.18 7.05
CA MET A 26 1.24 -15.44 7.78
C MET A 26 2.42 -15.43 8.74
N ALA A 27 3.56 -14.83 8.37
CA ALA A 27 4.73 -14.73 9.25
C ALA A 27 4.39 -13.97 10.53
N VAL A 28 3.64 -12.88 10.38
CA VAL A 28 3.23 -12.04 11.49
C VAL A 28 2.15 -12.69 12.35
N LEU A 29 1.20 -13.43 11.76
CA LEU A 29 0.24 -14.25 12.51
C LEU A 29 0.94 -15.36 13.32
N LYS A 30 1.99 -15.98 12.76
CA LYS A 30 2.79 -17.00 13.45
C LYS A 30 3.55 -16.46 14.66
N GLN A 31 3.85 -15.16 14.68
CA GLN A 31 4.46 -14.47 15.82
C GLN A 31 3.43 -14.17 16.94
N GLY A 32 2.19 -14.65 16.82
CA GLY A 32 1.18 -14.55 17.87
C GLY A 32 0.34 -13.28 17.83
N MET A 33 0.47 -12.44 16.80
CA MET A 33 -0.37 -11.25 16.69
C MET A 33 -1.81 -11.64 16.30
N SER A 34 -2.78 -11.00 16.96
CA SER A 34 -4.20 -11.26 16.70
C SER A 34 -4.62 -10.90 15.27
N ALA A 35 -5.57 -11.66 14.73
CA ALA A 35 -6.15 -11.40 13.40
C ALA A 35 -6.71 -9.98 13.28
N GLU A 36 -7.24 -9.43 14.38
CA GLU A 36 -7.78 -8.07 14.43
C GLU A 36 -6.68 -7.01 14.20
N ARG A 37 -5.56 -7.10 14.91
CA ARG A 37 -4.42 -6.19 14.74
C ARG A 37 -3.78 -6.31 13.36
N VAL A 38 -3.63 -7.53 12.86
CA VAL A 38 -3.15 -7.77 11.50
C VAL A 38 -4.05 -7.11 10.47
N SER A 39 -5.38 -7.22 10.63
CA SER A 39 -6.34 -6.61 9.72
C SER A 39 -6.28 -5.08 9.72
N TRP A 40 -6.11 -4.45 10.90
CA TRP A 40 -5.86 -3.01 11.00
C TRP A 40 -4.55 -2.59 10.34
N THR A 41 -3.49 -3.38 10.56
CA THR A 41 -2.18 -3.13 9.94
C THR A 41 -2.26 -3.18 8.42
N ILE A 42 -2.99 -4.14 7.85
CA ILE A 42 -3.20 -4.23 6.41
C ILE A 42 -4.03 -3.04 5.90
N ALA A 43 -5.15 -2.72 6.55
CA ALA A 43 -6.04 -1.66 6.10
C ALA A 43 -5.37 -0.27 6.10
N LEU A 44 -4.68 0.06 7.19
CA LEU A 44 -3.92 1.30 7.30
C LEU A 44 -2.69 1.29 6.40
N GLY A 45 -1.97 0.16 6.32
CA GLY A 45 -0.81 0.01 5.45
C GLY A 45 -1.14 0.25 3.98
N ILE A 46 -2.23 -0.36 3.49
CA ILE A 46 -2.70 -0.15 2.11
C ILE A 46 -3.10 1.31 1.87
N THR A 47 -3.87 1.90 2.79
CA THR A 47 -4.42 3.25 2.59
C THR A 47 -3.33 4.32 2.66
N VAL A 48 -2.40 4.20 3.61
CA VAL A 48 -1.28 5.14 3.78
C VAL A 48 -0.25 4.99 2.66
N ALA A 49 -0.03 3.79 2.15
CA ALA A 49 0.89 3.53 1.04
C ALA A 49 0.53 4.25 -0.26
N VAL A 50 -0.72 4.67 -0.42
CA VAL A 50 -1.21 5.40 -1.62
C VAL A 50 -1.42 6.89 -1.36
N PHE A 51 -0.89 7.43 -0.26
CA PHE A 51 -0.91 8.87 0.01
C PHE A 51 -0.12 9.62 -1.08
N PRO A 52 -0.70 10.63 -1.76
CA PRO A 52 -0.22 11.13 -3.05
C PRO A 52 0.97 12.10 -2.96
N VAL A 53 1.96 11.79 -2.12
CA VAL A 53 3.21 12.53 -1.99
C VAL A 53 4.35 11.52 -1.96
N ILE A 54 5.14 11.53 -3.03
CA ILE A 54 6.29 10.63 -3.21
C ILE A 54 7.29 10.86 -2.06
N GLY A 55 7.75 9.78 -1.44
CA GLY A 55 8.69 9.81 -0.32
C GLY A 55 8.05 10.03 1.06
N ALA A 56 6.88 10.66 1.14
CA ALA A 56 6.19 10.88 2.43
C ALA A 56 5.51 9.60 2.96
N THR A 57 5.08 8.68 2.09
CA THR A 57 4.37 7.45 2.47
C THR A 57 5.16 6.60 3.46
N THR A 58 6.48 6.50 3.30
CA THR A 58 7.35 5.73 4.20
C THR A 58 7.34 6.31 5.61
N MET A 59 7.47 7.63 5.74
CA MET A 59 7.43 8.32 7.03
C MET A 59 6.05 8.21 7.68
N LEU A 60 4.99 8.39 6.89
CA LEU A 60 3.61 8.21 7.36
C LEU A 60 3.36 6.77 7.83
N CYS A 61 3.87 5.76 7.12
CA CYS A 61 3.76 4.37 7.55
C CYS A 61 4.44 4.15 8.90
N VAL A 62 5.66 4.68 9.10
CA VAL A 62 6.36 4.61 10.41
C VAL A 62 5.54 5.28 11.51
N ALA A 63 5.08 6.50 11.25
CA ALA A 63 4.33 7.31 12.22
C ALA A 63 3.01 6.63 12.61
N VAL A 64 2.19 6.24 11.64
CA VAL A 64 0.91 5.55 11.88
C VAL A 64 1.14 4.24 12.61
N ALA A 65 2.12 3.44 12.18
CA ALA A 65 2.44 2.20 12.86
C ALA A 65 2.91 2.42 14.31
N GLY A 66 3.64 3.50 14.59
CA GLY A 66 4.06 3.88 15.94
C GLY A 66 2.89 4.31 16.81
N VAL A 67 2.07 5.26 16.32
CA VAL A 67 0.91 5.81 17.05
C VAL A 67 -0.11 4.72 17.40
N PHE A 68 -0.45 3.87 16.44
CA PHE A 68 -1.43 2.79 16.64
C PHE A 68 -0.82 1.49 17.17
N ARG A 69 0.49 1.48 17.45
CA ARG A 69 1.26 0.31 17.92
C ARG A 69 1.04 -0.93 17.03
N LEU A 70 1.09 -0.73 15.72
CA LEU A 70 0.93 -1.76 14.69
C LEU A 70 2.28 -2.34 14.28
N ASN A 71 2.26 -3.43 13.49
CA ASN A 71 3.49 -4.07 13.05
C ASN A 71 4.17 -3.25 11.94
N GLN A 72 5.33 -2.68 12.27
CA GLN A 72 6.15 -1.83 11.40
C GLN A 72 6.56 -2.54 10.10
N ALA A 73 7.06 -3.78 10.20
CA ALA A 73 7.52 -4.54 9.05
C ALA A 73 6.37 -4.82 8.06
N LEU A 74 5.19 -5.16 8.58
CA LEU A 74 4.01 -5.41 7.75
C LEU A 74 3.49 -4.12 7.10
N MET A 75 3.49 -2.99 7.82
CA MET A 75 3.14 -1.68 7.25
C MET A 75 4.06 -1.33 6.08
N GLN A 76 5.37 -1.48 6.26
CA GLN A 76 6.33 -1.21 5.20
C GLN A 76 6.23 -2.21 4.05
N ALA A 77 5.92 -3.47 4.33
CA ALA A 77 5.69 -4.46 3.28
C ALA A 77 4.56 -4.03 2.33
N PHE A 78 3.44 -3.49 2.85
CA PHE A 78 2.38 -2.94 2.00
C PHE A 78 2.79 -1.65 1.28
N ASN A 79 3.58 -0.79 1.92
CA ASN A 79 4.13 0.42 1.28
C ASN A 79 4.96 0.08 0.04
N TRP A 80 5.88 -0.89 0.15
CA TRP A 80 6.70 -1.33 -0.98
C TRP A 80 5.90 -2.10 -2.02
N LEU A 81 4.99 -2.96 -1.59
CA LEU A 81 4.17 -3.77 -2.49
C LEU A 81 3.25 -2.91 -3.37
N LEU A 82 2.71 -1.83 -2.81
CA LEU A 82 1.81 -0.93 -3.50
C LEU A 82 2.52 0.18 -4.26
N TYR A 83 3.86 0.28 -4.21
CA TYR A 83 4.59 1.34 -4.87
C TYR A 83 4.23 1.52 -6.37
N PRO A 84 4.08 0.45 -7.18
CA PRO A 84 3.64 0.61 -8.58
C PRO A 84 2.24 1.20 -8.72
N ILE A 85 1.31 0.78 -7.86
CA ILE A 85 -0.07 1.28 -7.82
C ILE A 85 -0.10 2.73 -7.33
N HIS A 86 0.74 3.06 -6.35
CA HIS A 86 0.89 4.39 -5.81
C HIS A 86 1.25 5.38 -6.92
N ILE A 87 2.22 5.08 -7.79
CA ILE A 87 2.59 5.97 -8.92
C ILE A 87 1.38 6.29 -9.80
N ALA A 88 0.56 5.31 -10.14
CA ALA A 88 -0.66 5.54 -10.92
C ALA A 88 -1.69 6.38 -10.15
N LEU A 89 -1.88 6.11 -8.86
CA LEU A 89 -2.84 6.82 -8.02
C LEU A 89 -2.42 8.25 -7.69
N VAL A 90 -1.14 8.59 -7.66
CA VAL A 90 -0.69 9.99 -7.52
C VAL A 90 -1.35 10.84 -8.60
N LEU A 91 -1.34 10.39 -9.86
CA LEU A 91 -1.99 11.12 -10.96
C LEU A 91 -3.49 11.27 -10.74
N VAL A 92 -4.16 10.21 -10.27
CA VAL A 92 -5.60 10.24 -9.98
C VAL A 92 -5.92 11.27 -8.89
N PHE A 93 -5.16 11.29 -7.79
CA PHE A 93 -5.37 12.24 -6.70
C PHE A 93 -5.02 13.67 -7.09
N ILE A 94 -4.01 13.88 -7.95
CA ILE A 94 -3.72 15.21 -8.52
C ILE A 94 -4.94 15.71 -9.29
N ARG A 95 -5.47 14.91 -10.23
CA ARG A 95 -6.66 15.30 -11.00
C ARG A 95 -7.89 15.52 -10.13
N LEU A 96 -8.09 14.68 -9.13
CA LEU A 96 -9.20 14.83 -8.20
C LEU A 96 -9.08 16.10 -7.34
N GLY A 97 -7.86 16.43 -6.91
CA GLY A 97 -7.56 17.68 -6.20
C GLY A 97 -7.78 18.90 -7.10
N GLU A 98 -7.30 18.87 -8.35
CA GLU A 98 -7.55 19.94 -9.34
C GLU A 98 -9.05 20.19 -9.52
N TRP A 99 -9.84 19.12 -9.69
CA TRP A 99 -11.29 19.20 -9.81
C TRP A 99 -11.95 19.77 -8.54
N MET A 100 -11.55 19.30 -7.36
CA MET A 100 -12.14 19.71 -6.08
C MET A 100 -11.90 21.19 -5.75
N PHE A 101 -10.75 21.73 -6.15
CA PHE A 101 -10.36 23.12 -5.89
C PHE A 101 -10.50 24.03 -7.11
N ASN A 102 -11.06 23.53 -8.22
CA ASN A 102 -11.15 24.23 -9.51
C ASN A 102 -9.80 24.82 -9.96
N ALA A 103 -8.70 24.07 -9.71
CA ALA A 103 -7.35 24.51 -10.03
C ALA A 103 -7.03 24.26 -11.51
N PRO A 104 -6.17 25.09 -12.13
CA PRO A 104 -5.72 24.87 -13.50
C PRO A 104 -5.06 23.48 -13.63
N PRO A 105 -5.42 22.67 -14.64
CA PRO A 105 -4.80 21.37 -14.84
C PRO A 105 -3.30 21.53 -15.04
N LEU A 106 -2.51 20.82 -14.23
CA LEU A 106 -1.09 20.72 -14.46
C LEU A 106 -0.86 20.03 -15.81
N LYS A 107 0.00 20.66 -16.62
CA LYS A 107 0.62 20.00 -17.77
C LYS A 107 1.63 19.00 -17.21
N LEU A 108 1.14 17.81 -16.88
CA LEU A 108 1.94 16.74 -16.30
C LEU A 108 2.82 16.11 -17.38
N SER A 109 3.89 16.80 -17.76
CA SER A 109 5.00 16.19 -18.48
C SER A 109 6.03 15.69 -17.47
N ILE A 110 6.26 14.38 -17.44
CA ILE A 110 7.24 13.75 -16.55
C ILE A 110 8.63 14.38 -16.77
N SER A 111 8.98 14.71 -18.01
CA SER A 111 10.26 15.36 -18.33
C SER A 111 10.35 16.78 -17.77
N GLU A 112 9.26 17.54 -17.78
CA GLU A 112 9.25 18.89 -17.19
C GLU A 112 9.34 18.83 -15.67
N MET A 113 8.65 17.88 -15.02
CA MET A 113 8.74 17.66 -13.58
C MET A 113 10.16 17.28 -13.15
N LEU A 114 10.82 16.38 -13.89
CA LEU A 114 12.20 15.98 -13.64
C LEU A 114 13.17 17.16 -13.84
N ALA A 115 13.04 17.90 -14.94
CA ALA A 115 13.87 19.08 -15.19
C ALA A 115 13.72 20.16 -14.10
N ARG A 116 12.50 20.35 -13.56
CA ARG A 116 12.22 21.28 -12.45
C ARG A 116 12.79 20.79 -11.13
N PHE A 117 12.80 19.47 -10.89
CA PHE A 117 13.42 18.87 -9.73
C PHE A 117 14.96 18.98 -9.78
N GLU A 118 15.56 18.72 -10.94
CA GLU A 118 17.00 18.90 -11.19
C GLU A 118 17.43 20.36 -11.04
N ALA A 119 16.58 21.32 -11.44
CA ALA A 119 16.82 22.74 -11.23
C ALA A 119 16.81 23.16 -9.74
N GLY A 120 16.30 22.32 -8.84
CA GLY A 120 16.37 22.51 -7.39
C GLY A 120 15.12 22.02 -6.65
N PRO A 121 15.27 21.25 -5.55
CA PRO A 121 14.14 20.76 -4.76
C PRO A 121 13.19 21.85 -4.26
N MET A 122 13.71 23.02 -3.89
CA MET A 122 12.89 24.16 -3.42
C MET A 122 12.01 24.73 -4.53
N LYS A 123 12.51 24.79 -5.76
CA LYS A 123 11.76 25.28 -6.92
C LYS A 123 10.63 24.31 -7.28
N PHE A 124 10.91 23.01 -7.20
CA PHE A 124 9.88 21.98 -7.37
C PHE A 124 8.74 22.13 -6.33
N VAL A 125 9.07 22.34 -5.06
CA VAL A 125 8.05 22.59 -4.02
C VAL A 125 7.27 23.88 -4.28
N SER A 126 7.92 24.97 -4.72
CA SER A 126 7.24 26.20 -5.08
C SER A 126 6.27 26.01 -6.26
N ASP A 127 6.65 25.21 -7.26
CA ASP A 127 5.88 25.04 -8.49
C ASP A 127 4.74 24.02 -8.33
N PHE A 128 4.94 22.96 -7.53
CA PHE A 128 4.02 21.82 -7.42
C PHE A 128 3.43 21.61 -6.02
N GLY A 129 3.86 22.37 -5.02
CA GLY A 129 3.45 22.18 -3.63
C GLY A 129 1.94 22.29 -3.43
N MET A 130 1.28 23.25 -4.07
CA MET A 130 -0.18 23.40 -3.99
C MET A 130 -0.93 22.22 -4.61
N ALA A 131 -0.42 21.65 -5.70
CA ALA A 131 -1.02 20.46 -6.28
C ALA A 131 -0.89 19.24 -5.36
N ALA A 132 0.24 19.10 -4.66
CA ALA A 132 0.41 18.08 -3.62
C ALA A 132 -0.57 18.29 -2.45
N VAL A 133 -0.82 19.53 -2.04
CA VAL A 133 -1.83 19.86 -1.02
C VAL A 133 -3.24 19.48 -1.48
N HIS A 134 -3.66 19.87 -2.69
CA HIS A 134 -4.97 19.52 -3.22
C HIS A 134 -5.16 18.00 -3.35
N ALA A 135 -4.12 17.29 -3.81
CA ALA A 135 -4.13 15.83 -3.88
C ALA A 135 -4.24 15.20 -2.48
N ALA A 136 -3.51 15.72 -1.50
CA ALA A 136 -3.58 15.28 -0.11
C ALA A 136 -4.98 15.52 0.50
N CYS A 137 -5.62 16.66 0.21
CA CYS A 137 -7.00 16.93 0.62
C CYS A 137 -7.97 15.90 0.02
N ALA A 138 -7.84 15.60 -1.28
CA ALA A 138 -8.65 14.59 -1.93
C ALA A 138 -8.46 13.19 -1.29
N TRP A 139 -7.21 12.82 -1.00
CA TRP A 139 -6.90 11.59 -0.28
C TRP A 139 -7.49 11.59 1.13
N LEU A 140 -7.42 12.70 1.89
CA LEU A 140 -7.95 12.79 3.26
C LEU A 140 -9.46 12.52 3.32
N ILE A 141 -10.20 12.90 2.28
CA ILE A 141 -11.64 12.59 2.18
C ILE A 141 -11.85 11.09 1.91
N ILE A 142 -11.08 10.50 1.00
CA ILE A 142 -11.24 9.10 0.56
C ILE A 142 -10.68 8.08 1.58
N ALA A 143 -9.61 8.46 2.29
CA ALA A 143 -8.87 7.59 3.20
C ALA A 143 -9.74 6.94 4.29
N PRO A 144 -10.57 7.64 5.08
CA PRO A 144 -11.36 7.00 6.13
C PRO A 144 -12.31 5.92 5.58
N PHE A 145 -12.96 6.18 4.45
CA PHE A 145 -13.83 5.20 3.80
C PHE A 145 -13.04 4.00 3.27
N SER A 146 -11.87 4.26 2.68
CA SER A 146 -10.96 3.22 2.18
C SER A 146 -10.46 2.31 3.30
N VAL A 147 -10.01 2.88 4.43
CA VAL A 147 -9.55 2.09 5.59
C VAL A 147 -10.68 1.20 6.09
N MET A 148 -11.90 1.73 6.27
CA MET A 148 -13.02 0.93 6.76
C MET A 148 -13.39 -0.18 5.77
N LEU A 149 -13.49 0.13 4.48
CA LEU A 149 -13.81 -0.86 3.45
C LEU A 149 -12.76 -1.98 3.40
N ILE A 150 -11.47 -1.63 3.33
CA ILE A 150 -10.39 -2.61 3.30
C ILE A 150 -10.39 -3.44 4.59
N LYS A 151 -10.60 -2.80 5.75
CA LYS A 151 -10.66 -3.51 7.04
C LYS A 151 -11.78 -4.55 7.03
N LEU A 152 -12.97 -4.19 6.58
CA LEU A 152 -14.12 -5.10 6.51
C LEU A 152 -13.85 -6.28 5.56
N LEU A 153 -13.24 -6.01 4.40
CA LEU A 153 -12.94 -7.05 3.40
C LEU A 153 -11.83 -8.00 3.84
N VAL A 154 -10.77 -7.49 4.49
CA VAL A 154 -9.60 -8.32 4.83
C VAL A 154 -9.79 -9.13 6.12
N THR A 155 -10.58 -8.61 7.07
CA THR A 155 -10.81 -9.26 8.37
C THR A 155 -11.28 -10.73 8.27
N PRO A 156 -12.31 -11.08 7.47
CA PRO A 156 -12.75 -12.48 7.37
C PRO A 156 -11.66 -13.40 6.79
N VAL A 157 -10.84 -12.90 5.86
CA VAL A 157 -9.74 -13.66 5.25
C VAL A 157 -8.66 -13.94 6.29
N VAL A 158 -8.23 -12.90 7.03
CA VAL A 158 -7.19 -13.01 8.06
C VAL A 158 -7.65 -13.92 9.22
N ARG A 159 -8.92 -13.82 9.64
CA ARG A 159 -9.49 -14.71 10.68
C ARG A 159 -9.45 -16.18 10.25
N LYS A 160 -9.93 -16.48 9.04
CA LYS A 160 -9.86 -17.85 8.47
C LYS A 160 -8.42 -18.38 8.41
N MET A 161 -7.46 -17.53 8.05
CA MET A 161 -6.02 -17.90 8.04
C MET A 161 -5.51 -18.23 9.44
N SER A 162 -5.89 -17.45 10.45
CA SER A 162 -5.52 -17.66 11.85
C SER A 162 -6.14 -18.95 12.41
N GLU A 163 -7.42 -19.20 12.16
CA GLU A 163 -8.12 -20.42 12.61
C GLU A 163 -7.53 -21.69 12.00
N LYS A 164 -7.27 -21.69 10.69
CA LYS A 164 -6.65 -22.83 10.01
C LYS A 164 -5.26 -23.14 10.56
N PHE A 165 -4.52 -22.10 10.96
CA PHE A 165 -3.23 -22.26 11.62
C PHE A 165 -3.38 -22.85 13.02
N GLY A 166 -4.33 -22.36 13.83
CA GLY A 166 -4.62 -22.91 15.15
C GLY A 166 -4.93 -24.40 15.11
N LYS A 167 -5.82 -24.83 14.20
CA LYS A 167 -6.18 -26.24 14.01
C LYS A 167 -5.00 -27.11 13.58
N ARG A 168 -4.11 -26.62 12.70
CA ARG A 168 -2.91 -27.37 12.27
C ARG A 168 -1.91 -27.59 13.39
N LYS A 169 -1.73 -26.62 14.29
CA LYS A 169 -0.81 -26.76 15.41
C LYS A 169 -1.28 -27.87 16.36
N THR A 170 -2.58 -27.91 16.65
CA THR A 170 -3.19 -28.95 17.51
C THR A 170 -3.03 -30.35 16.93
N LEU A 171 -3.14 -30.53 15.61
CA LEU A 171 -3.00 -31.84 14.95
C LEU A 171 -1.55 -32.37 14.87
N VAL A 172 -0.54 -31.52 15.08
CA VAL A 172 0.88 -31.93 15.07
C VAL A 172 1.38 -32.24 16.49
N THR A 173 0.70 -31.72 17.52
CA THR A 173 1.05 -31.92 18.93
C THR A 173 0.18 -32.96 19.64
N ALA A 174 -0.81 -33.54 18.95
CA ALA A 174 -1.64 -34.64 19.44
C ALA A 174 -1.16 -35.96 18.82
#